data_AF-D4HX34-F1
#
_entry.id   AF-D4HX34-F1
#
_cell.length_a   1.000
_cell.length_b   1.000
_cell.length_c   1.000
_cell.angle_alpha   90.00
_cell.angle_beta   90.00
_cell.angle_gamma   90.00
#
_symmetry.space_group_name_H-M   'P 1'
#
loop_
_entity.id
_entity.type
_entity.pdbx_description
1 polymer ?
#
loop_
_entity_poly.entity_id
_entity_poly.type
_entity_poly.pdbx_seq_one_letter_code
_entity_poly.pdbx_strand_id
1 'polypeptide(L)'
;MNTKLEEMSSTAITDSRQPNYTLKILFGPMFGCELHLPADDYFLIINPAYALHDKTAPLESSHEHAAHYTRNTLYVPGDAESPNVTLFLSGYADNDGVSGFRTEINDESGSYESTIYENQVFTLGPVRFALKRCADEWSDEIRQFNQSTASNIEHTDKQFAGSDKKKKILTIFLTTTLLLVLLVLASLIGLNKFESKQRVLTLSEALAGSPSPLYIVKARDNQNIYVLAHHFQEMEWAKEALLKLKENPDVIPLWLKEQKLTVVTQLQHSGYPVLQIDYGSPQHPVLAVYRQLTTAEVAGLKAAALRHIPFALDVSVKVRTKNQLLQEARQGLDRLHIPYRQIATSTGYGLITRDALNDSALSNLKYFIQEFNHQWGNSIISFSINLDDNWLQDKSYVDSSDGYLFMNPRHWYFPIKKGSL
;
A
#
# COMPACT_ATOMS: atom_id res chain seq x y z
N MET A 1 -44.13 57.47 -33.39
CA MET A 1 -45.03 56.75 -32.46
C MET A 1 -44.21 55.61 -31.88
N ASN A 2 -43.39 55.80 -30.85
CA ASN A 2 -43.68 56.09 -29.42
C ASN A 2 -44.61 55.08 -28.76
N THR A 3 -44.03 54.17 -27.98
CA THR A 3 -44.45 53.55 -26.68
C THR A 3 -43.57 52.31 -26.49
N LYS A 4 -42.54 52.25 -25.63
CA LYS A 4 -42.49 52.33 -24.15
C LYS A 4 -43.55 51.44 -23.48
N LEU A 5 -43.15 50.20 -23.17
CA LEU A 5 -43.76 49.25 -22.23
C LEU A 5 -42.57 48.64 -21.48
N GLU A 6 -42.29 49.05 -20.24
CA GLU A 6 -42.83 48.53 -18.97
C GLU A 6 -41.76 47.69 -18.27
N GLU A 7 -41.02 48.37 -17.39
CA GLU A 7 -40.36 47.76 -16.24
C GLU A 7 -41.43 47.19 -15.31
N MET A 8 -41.41 45.87 -15.06
CA MET A 8 -41.92 45.27 -13.84
C MET A 8 -40.94 44.18 -13.37
N SER A 9 -40.12 44.57 -12.40
CA SER A 9 -39.74 43.82 -11.21
C SER A 9 -39.68 42.28 -11.30
N SER A 10 -38.47 41.75 -11.50
CA SER A 10 -38.08 40.47 -10.89
C SER A 10 -37.14 40.76 -9.72
N THR A 11 -37.72 40.73 -8.53
CA THR A 11 -37.12 40.45 -7.23
C THR A 11 -35.62 40.18 -7.26
N ALA A 12 -34.86 41.08 -6.64
CA ALA A 12 -33.51 40.80 -6.19
C ALA A 12 -33.56 39.53 -5.33
N ILE A 13 -33.03 38.43 -5.87
CA ILE A 13 -32.62 37.29 -5.07
C ILE A 13 -31.44 37.80 -4.27
N THR A 14 -31.70 38.19 -3.03
CA THR A 14 -30.67 38.40 -2.03
C THR A 14 -29.89 37.10 -1.97
N ASP A 15 -28.67 37.11 -2.49
CA ASP A 15 -27.72 36.01 -2.42
C ASP A 15 -27.41 35.80 -0.93
N SER A 16 -28.24 35.01 -0.26
CA SER A 16 -28.05 34.62 1.12
C SER A 16 -26.84 33.70 1.14
N ARG A 17 -25.64 34.29 1.28
CA ARG A 17 -24.39 33.56 1.52
C ARG A 17 -24.65 32.58 2.64
N GLN A 18 -24.73 31.30 2.32
CA GLN A 18 -24.80 30.26 3.33
C GLN A 18 -23.60 30.41 4.26
N PRO A 19 -23.79 30.28 5.59
CA PRO A 19 -22.67 30.35 6.51
C PRO A 19 -21.65 29.25 6.16
N ASN A 20 -20.37 29.61 6.15
CA ASN A 20 -19.27 28.67 5.95
C ASN A 20 -18.54 28.49 7.27
N TYR A 21 -18.24 27.24 7.60
CA TYR A 21 -17.52 26.83 8.79
C TYR A 21 -16.14 26.28 8.43
N THR A 22 -15.21 26.36 9.37
CA THR A 22 -13.90 25.71 9.28
C THR A 22 -13.80 24.67 10.38
N LEU A 23 -13.64 23.40 10.00
CA LEU A 23 -13.31 22.31 10.91
C LEU A 23 -11.80 22.08 10.86
N LYS A 24 -11.12 22.14 12.01
CA LYS A 24 -9.68 21.88 12.11
C LYS A 24 -9.41 20.63 12.91
N ILE A 25 -8.58 19.75 12.37
CA ILE A 25 -8.15 18.53 13.06
C ILE A 25 -6.91 18.85 13.89
N LEU A 26 -7.06 18.81 15.21
CA LEU A 26 -6.04 19.19 16.20
C LEU A 26 -5.22 18.01 16.70
N PHE A 27 -5.70 16.79 16.47
CA PHE A 27 -4.94 15.58 16.76
C PHE A 27 -5.57 14.40 16.03
N GLY A 28 -4.75 13.54 15.42
CA GLY A 28 -5.22 12.38 14.65
C GLY A 28 -4.67 12.34 13.22
N PRO A 29 -5.22 11.46 12.37
CA PRO A 29 -4.65 11.07 11.07
C PRO A 29 -4.75 12.11 9.94
N MET A 30 -5.20 13.32 10.26
CA MET A 30 -5.22 14.48 9.38
C MET A 30 -4.86 15.75 10.17
N PHE A 31 -3.96 15.61 11.15
CA PHE A 31 -3.52 16.72 12.01
C PHE A 31 -3.11 17.95 11.20
N GLY A 32 -3.66 19.11 11.56
CA GLY A 32 -3.40 20.38 10.90
C GLY A 32 -4.29 20.68 9.69
N CYS A 33 -5.06 19.71 9.20
CA CYS A 33 -6.01 19.96 8.11
C CYS A 33 -7.15 20.86 8.58
N GLU A 34 -7.46 21.87 7.76
CA GLU A 34 -8.63 22.73 7.90
C GLU A 34 -9.58 22.46 6.74
N LEU A 35 -10.79 22.00 7.05
CA LEU A 35 -11.86 21.69 6.09
C LEU A 35 -12.88 22.82 6.10
N HIS A 36 -13.18 23.36 4.92
CA HIS A 36 -14.22 24.37 4.76
C HIS A 36 -15.55 23.68 4.48
N LEU A 37 -16.50 23.81 5.40
CA LEU A 37 -17.79 23.15 5.38
C LEU A 37 -18.90 24.20 5.23
N PRO A 38 -19.64 24.21 4.11
CA PRO A 38 -20.93 24.92 4.04
C PRO A 38 -21.88 24.51 5.17
N ALA A 39 -22.83 25.37 5.53
CA ALA A 39 -23.88 25.08 6.51
C ALA A 39 -24.84 23.98 6.04
N ASP A 40 -24.42 22.73 6.21
CA ASP A 40 -25.16 21.51 5.89
C ASP A 40 -24.82 20.42 6.92
N ASP A 41 -25.54 19.31 6.92
CA ASP A 41 -25.28 18.23 7.85
C ASP A 41 -24.22 17.27 7.27
N TYR A 42 -23.23 16.90 8.09
CA TYR A 42 -22.10 16.07 7.67
C TYR A 42 -22.04 14.78 8.49
N PHE A 43 -21.75 13.67 7.81
CA PHE A 43 -21.49 12.40 8.46
C PHE A 43 -19.99 12.11 8.47
N LEU A 44 -19.38 12.05 9.65
CA LEU A 44 -17.96 11.79 9.85
C LEU A 44 -17.73 10.31 10.16
N ILE A 45 -16.94 9.67 9.32
CA ILE A 45 -16.51 8.27 9.50
C ILE A 45 -15.04 8.27 9.90
N ILE A 46 -14.75 7.82 11.12
CA ILE A 46 -13.38 7.74 11.67
C ILE A 46 -13.03 6.27 11.86
N ASN A 47 -12.52 5.64 10.81
CA ASN A 47 -12.22 4.20 10.80
C ASN A 47 -10.96 3.91 9.99
N PRO A 48 -10.32 2.73 10.18
CA PRO A 48 -9.23 2.30 9.34
C PRO A 48 -9.71 1.98 7.92
N ALA A 49 -8.85 2.19 6.92
CA ALA A 49 -9.23 2.03 5.51
C ALA A 49 -9.78 0.64 5.17
N TYR A 50 -9.31 -0.41 5.86
CA TYR A 50 -9.81 -1.77 5.68
C TYR A 50 -11.22 -1.99 6.24
N ALA A 51 -11.72 -1.14 7.16
CA ALA A 51 -13.08 -1.24 7.70
C ALA A 51 -14.13 -0.72 6.71
N LEU A 52 -13.72 0.02 5.68
CA LEU A 52 -14.59 0.39 4.55
C LEU A 52 -14.74 -0.75 3.53
N HIS A 53 -13.97 -1.84 3.66
CA HIS A 53 -14.09 -3.01 2.79
C HIS A 53 -15.13 -3.98 3.36
N ASP A 54 -16.18 -4.24 2.58
CA ASP A 54 -17.16 -5.26 2.90
C ASP A 54 -16.50 -6.65 2.85
N LYS A 55 -16.40 -7.31 4.01
CA LYS A 55 -15.81 -8.65 4.15
C LYS A 55 -16.65 -9.74 3.46
N THR A 56 -17.85 -9.42 2.99
CA THR A 56 -18.80 -10.36 2.40
C THR A 56 -18.97 -10.23 0.88
N ALA A 57 -18.41 -9.19 0.26
CA ALA A 57 -18.49 -8.97 -1.18
C ALA A 57 -17.27 -9.55 -1.94
N PRO A 58 -17.46 -10.28 -3.06
CA PRO A 58 -16.35 -10.74 -3.89
C PRO A 58 -15.57 -9.56 -4.50
N LEU A 59 -14.24 -9.71 -4.62
CA LEU A 59 -13.27 -8.69 -5.06
C LEU A 59 -13.53 -8.03 -6.44
N GLU A 60 -14.57 -8.40 -7.18
CA GLU A 60 -14.88 -7.87 -8.52
C GLU A 60 -15.94 -6.74 -8.52
N SER A 61 -16.56 -6.43 -7.37
CA SER A 61 -17.40 -5.24 -7.24
C SER A 61 -16.69 -4.18 -6.39
N SER A 62 -15.90 -3.32 -7.03
CA SER A 62 -15.40 -2.06 -6.46
C SER A 62 -16.51 -1.01 -6.21
N HIS A 63 -17.76 -1.47 -6.08
CA HIS A 63 -18.96 -0.71 -5.77
C HIS A 63 -19.60 -1.36 -4.53
N GLU A 64 -20.01 -0.71 -3.45
CA GLU A 64 -19.98 0.67 -2.96
C GLU A 64 -20.17 0.48 -1.44
N HIS A 65 -19.22 0.90 -0.59
CA HIS A 65 -19.51 0.96 0.84
C HIS A 65 -20.72 1.90 1.04
N ALA A 66 -21.61 1.64 2.02
CA ALA A 66 -22.82 2.47 2.22
C ALA A 66 -22.53 3.97 2.32
N ALA A 67 -21.33 4.33 2.79
CA ALA A 67 -20.79 5.69 2.82
C ALA A 67 -20.68 6.38 1.44
N HIS A 68 -20.68 5.63 0.33
CA HIS A 68 -20.66 6.15 -1.03
C HIS A 68 -22.02 6.74 -1.44
N TYR A 69 -23.12 6.26 -0.85
CA TYR A 69 -24.46 6.76 -1.15
C TYR A 69 -24.91 7.88 -0.20
N THR A 70 -24.15 8.14 0.86
CA THR A 70 -24.48 9.20 1.83
C THR A 70 -23.94 10.55 1.34
N ARG A 71 -24.82 11.56 1.31
CA ARG A 71 -24.42 12.93 0.99
C ARG A 71 -23.58 13.50 2.14
N ASN A 72 -22.65 14.40 1.82
CA ASN A 72 -21.84 15.14 2.79
C ASN A 72 -21.09 14.26 3.81
N THR A 73 -20.54 13.15 3.33
CA THR A 73 -19.77 12.22 4.17
C THR A 73 -18.29 12.58 4.15
N LEU A 74 -17.71 12.77 5.34
CA LEU A 74 -16.30 13.07 5.53
C LEU A 74 -15.62 11.84 6.13
N TYR A 75 -14.64 11.31 5.43
CA TYR A 75 -13.85 10.19 5.91
C TYR A 75 -12.52 10.68 6.51
N VAL A 76 -12.25 10.27 7.75
CA VAL A 76 -11.02 10.58 8.49
C VAL A 76 -10.33 9.24 8.79
N PRO A 77 -9.15 8.96 8.21
CA PRO A 77 -8.55 7.62 8.24
C PRO A 77 -7.95 7.26 9.61
N GLY A 78 -8.68 6.62 10.52
CA GLY A 78 -8.21 6.28 11.87
C GLY A 78 -7.43 4.97 11.98
N ASP A 79 -6.47 4.87 12.91
CA ASP A 79 -5.76 3.60 13.19
C ASP A 79 -6.59 2.62 14.04
N ALA A 80 -7.61 3.14 14.73
CA ALA A 80 -8.53 2.38 15.58
C ALA A 80 -9.98 2.71 15.21
N GLU A 81 -10.87 1.72 15.34
CA GLU A 81 -12.30 1.93 15.19
C GLU A 81 -12.76 2.99 16.19
N SER A 82 -13.39 4.05 15.69
CA SER A 82 -13.90 5.16 16.50
C SER A 82 -15.39 5.35 16.20
N PRO A 83 -16.15 5.94 17.14
CA PRO A 83 -17.57 6.22 16.90
C PRO A 83 -17.77 7.07 15.63
N ASN A 84 -18.83 6.78 14.88
CA ASN A 84 -19.23 7.63 13.76
C ASN A 84 -19.99 8.85 14.29
N VAL A 85 -19.86 10.01 13.67
CA VAL A 85 -20.46 11.26 14.17
C VAL A 85 -21.28 11.95 13.09
N THR A 86 -22.52 12.27 13.40
CA THR A 86 -23.31 13.19 12.58
C THR A 86 -23.19 14.60 13.16
N LEU A 87 -22.77 15.54 12.33
CA LEU A 87 -22.60 16.95 12.66
C LEU A 87 -23.73 17.76 11.99
N PHE A 88 -24.57 18.39 12.80
CA PHE A 88 -25.70 19.18 12.30
C PHE A 88 -25.32 20.66 12.23
N LEU A 89 -24.80 21.12 11.08
CA LEU A 89 -24.48 22.55 10.86
C LEU A 89 -25.64 23.34 10.26
N SER A 90 -26.68 22.65 9.77
CA SER A 90 -27.89 23.29 9.25
C SER A 90 -28.79 23.86 10.35
N GLY A 91 -28.78 23.22 11.52
CA GLY A 91 -29.56 23.61 12.71
C GLY A 91 -28.73 24.39 13.72
N TYR A 92 -28.40 25.65 13.41
CA TYR A 92 -27.77 26.54 14.39
C TYR A 92 -28.76 26.86 15.52
N ALA A 93 -28.56 26.28 16.71
CA ALA A 93 -29.35 26.59 17.89
C ALA A 93 -28.66 27.68 18.71
N ASP A 94 -29.05 28.93 18.49
CA ASP A 94 -28.65 30.05 19.34
C ASP A 94 -29.54 30.04 20.59
N ASN A 95 -29.13 29.31 21.63
CA ASN A 95 -29.79 29.31 22.93
C ASN A 95 -28.82 29.82 24.00
N ASP A 96 -29.23 30.89 24.69
CA ASP A 96 -28.57 31.44 25.89
C ASP A 96 -27.08 31.81 25.75
N GLY A 97 -26.65 32.32 24.58
CA GLY A 97 -25.33 32.92 24.41
C GLY A 97 -24.16 31.93 24.41
N VAL A 98 -24.44 30.63 24.32
CA VAL A 98 -23.43 29.58 24.13
C VAL A 98 -23.65 28.97 22.75
N SER A 99 -22.89 29.45 21.77
CA SER A 99 -22.96 28.99 20.38
C SER A 99 -22.42 27.56 20.24
N GLY A 100 -23.32 26.59 20.06
CA GLY A 100 -22.98 25.18 19.89
C GLY A 100 -23.75 24.51 18.76
N PHE A 101 -23.16 23.45 18.21
CA PHE A 101 -23.76 22.60 17.18
C PHE A 101 -24.12 21.25 17.76
N ARG A 102 -25.33 20.79 17.47
CA ARG A 102 -25.76 19.44 17.85
C ARG A 102 -24.92 18.41 17.11
N THR A 103 -24.49 17.38 17.82
CA THR A 103 -23.86 16.21 17.25
C THR A 103 -24.50 14.94 17.76
N GLU A 104 -24.56 13.93 16.92
CA GLU A 104 -25.02 12.58 17.29
C GLU A 104 -23.83 11.64 17.14
N ILE A 105 -23.44 10.99 18.24
CA ILE A 105 -22.31 10.07 18.28
C ILE A 105 -22.88 8.65 18.31
N ASN A 106 -22.48 7.85 17.33
CA ASN A 106 -22.91 6.46 17.16
C ASN A 106 -21.74 5.52 17.50
N ASP A 107 -21.85 4.81 18.62
CA ASP A 107 -20.90 3.79 19.06
C ASP A 107 -21.54 2.39 19.11
N GLU A 108 -20.78 1.38 19.55
CA GLU A 108 -21.28 -0.01 19.67
C GLU A 108 -22.40 -0.18 20.72
N SER A 109 -22.51 0.75 21.66
CA SER A 109 -23.47 0.72 22.78
C SER A 109 -24.77 1.47 22.45
N GLY A 110 -24.78 2.30 21.41
CA GLY A 110 -25.95 3.01 20.91
C GLY A 110 -25.61 4.38 20.35
N SER A 111 -26.65 5.21 20.21
CA SER A 111 -26.53 6.59 19.77
C SER A 111 -26.80 7.54 20.94
N TYR A 112 -25.96 8.58 21.10
CA TYR A 112 -26.19 9.64 22.07
C TYR A 112 -25.89 11.02 21.48
N GLU A 113 -26.60 12.03 21.98
CA GLU A 113 -26.41 13.41 21.55
C GLU A 113 -25.32 14.12 22.36
N SER A 114 -24.56 14.96 21.67
CA SER A 114 -23.55 15.85 22.25
C SER A 114 -23.64 17.24 21.60
N THR A 115 -22.86 18.18 22.10
CA THR A 115 -22.82 19.55 21.58
C THR A 115 -21.37 19.97 21.40
N ILE A 116 -21.04 20.46 20.20
CA ILE A 116 -19.74 21.03 19.88
C ILE A 116 -19.83 22.54 19.99
N TYR A 117 -19.04 23.13 20.87
CA TYR A 117 -18.95 24.58 20.99
C TYR A 117 -17.94 25.16 20.01
N GLU A 118 -18.24 26.35 19.47
CA GLU A 118 -17.32 27.09 18.62
C GLU A 118 -15.99 27.37 19.33
N ASN A 119 -14.88 27.24 18.61
CA ASN A 119 -13.51 27.50 19.10
C ASN A 119 -13.07 26.67 20.33
N GLN A 120 -13.71 25.53 20.59
CA GLN A 120 -13.31 24.58 21.64
C GLN A 120 -12.83 23.24 21.07
N VAL A 121 -11.96 22.56 21.81
CA VAL A 121 -11.45 21.23 21.44
C VAL A 121 -12.51 20.18 21.71
N PHE A 122 -13.05 19.59 20.65
CA PHE A 122 -13.89 18.40 20.74
C PHE A 122 -13.02 17.14 20.65
N THR A 123 -13.24 16.19 21.57
CA THR A 123 -12.48 14.94 21.64
C THR A 123 -13.39 13.76 21.35
N LEU A 124 -13.03 12.97 20.33
CA LEU A 124 -13.73 11.76 19.95
C LEU A 124 -12.72 10.62 19.75
N GLY A 125 -12.65 9.71 20.72
CA GLY A 125 -11.66 8.64 20.73
C GLY A 125 -10.23 9.20 20.60
N PRO A 126 -9.44 8.76 19.60
CA PRO A 126 -8.10 9.27 19.36
C PRO A 126 -8.07 10.57 18.54
N VAL A 127 -9.20 11.05 18.01
CA VAL A 127 -9.25 12.26 17.17
C VAL A 127 -9.70 13.46 18.00
N ARG A 128 -9.05 14.60 17.79
CA ARG A 128 -9.47 15.89 18.34
C ARG A 128 -9.64 16.88 17.22
N PHE A 129 -10.74 17.62 17.24
CA PHE A 129 -11.01 18.66 16.25
C PHE A 129 -11.73 19.83 16.88
N ALA A 130 -11.70 20.98 16.22
CA ALA A 130 -12.45 22.17 16.62
C ALA A 130 -13.17 22.75 15.41
N LEU A 131 -14.23 23.50 15.68
CA LEU A 131 -15.07 24.12 14.67
C LEU A 131 -15.17 25.62 14.95
N LYS A 132 -15.12 26.43 13.89
CA LYS A 132 -15.40 27.87 13.95
C LYS A 132 -16.12 28.33 12.68
N ARG A 133 -16.64 29.55 12.67
CA ARG A 133 -17.05 30.22 11.44
C ARG A 133 -15.83 30.64 10.61
N CYS A 134 -15.96 30.64 9.29
CA CYS A 134 -14.85 31.01 8.40
C CYS A 134 -14.31 32.42 8.67
N ALA A 135 -15.15 33.36 9.11
CA ALA A 135 -14.77 34.75 9.37
C ALA A 135 -14.01 34.97 10.69
N ASP A 136 -14.05 34.01 11.61
CA ASP A 136 -13.52 34.18 12.97
C ASP A 136 -12.07 33.72 13.07
N GLU A 137 -11.33 34.27 14.03
CA GLU A 137 -9.99 33.77 14.37
C GLU A 137 -10.06 32.57 15.32
N TRP A 138 -9.08 31.67 15.22
CA TRP A 138 -8.91 30.57 16.19
C TRP A 138 -8.53 31.13 17.56
N SER A 139 -9.15 30.59 18.63
CA SER A 139 -8.74 30.89 20.01
C SER A 139 -7.30 30.47 20.29
N ASP A 140 -6.67 31.08 21.30
CA ASP A 140 -5.27 30.78 21.65
C ASP A 140 -5.08 29.32 22.07
N GLU A 141 -6.09 28.69 22.68
CA GLU A 141 -6.09 27.27 23.05
C GLU A 141 -5.97 26.35 21.82
N ILE A 142 -6.56 26.75 20.70
CA ILE A 142 -6.51 26.03 19.43
C ILE A 142 -5.19 26.30 18.70
N ARG A 143 -4.72 27.55 18.74
CA ARG A 143 -3.44 27.96 18.12
C ARG A 143 -2.23 27.33 18.80
N GLN A 144 -2.27 27.21 20.12
CA GLN A 144 -1.17 26.68 20.94
C GLN A 144 -1.40 25.24 21.39
N PHE A 145 -2.33 24.52 20.74
CA PHE A 145 -2.69 23.16 21.11
C PHE A 145 -1.45 22.26 21.16
N ASN A 146 -0.99 21.96 22.38
CA ASN A 146 0.10 21.04 22.68
C ASN A 146 -0.47 19.95 23.57
N GLN A 147 -0.24 18.69 23.21
CA GLN A 147 -0.76 17.55 23.96
C GLN A 147 -0.12 17.53 25.36
N SER A 148 -0.82 18.06 26.36
CA SER A 148 -0.44 17.87 27.76
C SER A 148 -0.58 16.38 28.09
N THR A 149 0.56 15.76 28.37
CA THR A 149 0.64 14.44 29.00
C THR A 149 -0.20 14.47 30.28
N ALA A 150 -1.13 13.53 30.40
CA ALA A 150 -1.96 13.37 31.58
C ALA A 150 -1.10 13.23 32.85
N SER A 151 -1.12 14.25 33.70
CA SER A 151 -1.21 14.16 35.17
C SER A 151 -1.17 15.58 35.75
N ASN A 152 -2.34 16.23 35.81
CA ASN A 152 -2.59 17.22 36.84
C ASN A 152 -3.92 16.85 37.46
N ILE A 153 -3.88 15.89 38.38
CA ILE A 153 -4.89 15.80 39.43
C ILE A 153 -4.52 16.93 40.38
N GLU A 154 -5.23 18.05 40.27
CA GLU A 154 -5.27 19.06 41.31
C GLU A 154 -5.81 18.40 42.58
N HIS A 155 -4.94 18.18 43.56
CA HIS A 155 -5.36 17.99 44.94
C HIS A 155 -4.91 19.17 45.77
N THR A 156 -5.93 19.92 46.17
CA THR A 156 -5.96 21.06 47.05
C THR A 156 -5.12 20.82 48.30
N ASP A 157 -4.26 21.79 48.57
CA ASP A 157 -3.46 21.94 49.77
C ASP A 157 -4.36 21.95 51.03
N LYS A 158 -4.16 20.99 51.93
CA LYS A 158 -4.56 21.12 53.33
C LYS A 158 -3.40 20.71 54.22
N GLN A 159 -2.80 21.74 54.82
CA GLN A 159 -1.91 21.65 55.96
C GLN A 159 -2.56 20.83 57.10
N PHE A 160 -1.84 19.85 57.63
CA PHE A 160 -1.92 19.49 59.05
C PHE A 160 -0.54 19.11 59.57
N ALA A 161 -0.25 19.62 60.76
CA ALA A 161 0.99 19.48 61.49
C ALA A 161 1.18 18.09 62.13
N GLY A 162 2.43 17.72 62.35
CA GLY A 162 2.85 17.05 63.59
C GLY A 162 3.42 15.62 63.49
N SER A 163 4.64 15.50 64.05
CA SER A 163 5.19 14.35 64.80
C SER A 163 6.12 13.34 64.09
N ASP A 164 7.40 13.49 64.45
CA ASP A 164 8.45 12.49 64.71
C ASP A 164 8.23 11.01 64.36
N LYS A 165 9.19 10.41 63.64
CA LYS A 165 10.24 9.55 64.24
C LYS A 165 11.18 8.95 63.18
N LYS A 166 12.45 8.89 63.58
CA LYS A 166 13.59 8.26 62.92
C LYS A 166 13.31 6.81 62.51
N LYS A 167 13.69 6.48 61.26
CA LYS A 167 14.21 5.21 60.69
C LYS A 167 13.52 4.88 59.36
N LYS A 168 14.15 5.25 58.23
CA LYS A 168 14.09 4.62 56.90
C LYS A 168 14.78 5.52 55.86
N ILE A 169 16.10 5.68 55.98
CA ILE A 169 16.91 6.43 54.99
C ILE A 169 17.46 5.50 53.90
N LEU A 170 17.57 4.18 54.14
CA LEU A 170 18.16 3.25 53.16
C LEU A 170 17.21 2.83 52.01
N THR A 171 15.89 2.76 52.25
CA THR A 171 14.90 2.35 51.24
C THR A 171 14.50 3.47 50.27
N ILE A 172 14.75 4.73 50.62
CA ILE A 172 14.49 5.90 49.75
C ILE A 172 15.62 6.08 48.73
N PHE A 173 16.87 5.76 49.09
CA PHE A 173 17.98 5.79 48.13
C PHE A 173 17.88 4.67 47.08
N LEU A 174 17.39 3.49 47.44
CA LEU A 174 17.24 2.37 46.48
C LEU A 174 16.09 2.56 45.48
N THR A 175 15.02 3.24 45.88
CA THR A 175 13.86 3.52 45.02
C THR A 175 14.11 4.72 44.09
N THR A 176 14.81 5.75 44.55
CA THR A 176 15.22 6.89 43.71
C THR A 176 16.27 6.51 42.68
N THR A 177 17.24 5.64 43.03
CA THR A 177 18.20 5.11 42.06
C THR A 177 17.54 4.21 41.00
N LEU A 178 16.59 3.36 41.38
CA LEU A 178 15.82 2.56 40.43
C LEU A 178 14.99 3.43 39.48
N LEU A 179 14.35 4.49 39.99
CA LEU A 179 13.57 5.44 39.19
C LEU A 179 14.47 6.19 38.20
N LEU A 180 15.66 6.63 38.64
CA LEU A 180 16.63 7.34 37.79
C LEU A 180 17.15 6.44 36.67
N VAL A 181 17.46 5.17 36.97
CA VAL A 181 17.89 4.18 35.96
C VAL A 181 16.78 3.94 34.93
N LEU A 182 15.52 3.85 35.38
CA LEU A 182 14.37 3.65 34.49
C LEU A 182 14.11 4.88 33.60
N LEU A 183 14.34 6.08 34.13
CA LEU A 183 14.25 7.35 33.39
C LEU A 183 15.37 7.48 32.35
N VAL A 184 16.60 7.07 32.68
CA VAL A 184 17.73 7.03 31.74
C VAL A 184 17.49 5.98 30.65
N LEU A 185 16.99 4.80 30.98
CA LEU A 185 16.60 3.77 30.01
C LEU A 185 15.47 4.24 29.10
N ALA A 186 14.43 4.87 29.66
CA ALA A 186 13.33 5.44 28.88
C ALA A 186 13.79 6.58 27.98
N SER A 187 14.72 7.43 28.45
CA SER A 187 15.32 8.52 27.67
C SER A 187 16.18 7.97 26.53
N LEU A 188 17.02 6.96 26.76
CA LEU A 188 17.82 6.29 25.73
C LEU A 188 16.94 5.63 24.65
N ILE A 189 15.85 4.97 25.05
CA ILE A 189 14.90 4.35 24.11
C ILE A 189 14.10 5.42 23.35
N GLY A 190 13.71 6.50 24.03
CA GLY A 190 12.95 7.62 23.47
C GLY A 190 13.73 8.43 22.44
N LEU A 191 15.00 8.75 22.74
CA LEU A 191 15.90 9.48 21.84
C LEU A 191 16.16 8.71 20.54
N ASN A 192 16.47 7.40 20.64
CA ASN A 192 16.65 6.55 19.45
C ASN A 192 15.39 6.48 18.58
N LYS A 193 14.20 6.45 19.18
CA LYS A 193 12.93 6.47 18.44
C LYS A 193 12.66 7.83 17.79
N PHE A 194 13.03 8.93 18.45
CA PHE A 194 12.79 10.28 17.94
C PHE A 194 13.70 10.63 16.77
N GLU A 195 15.01 10.37 16.87
CA GLU A 195 15.95 10.55 15.76
C GLU A 195 15.54 9.72 14.54
N SER A 196 15.09 8.48 14.77
CA SER A 196 14.67 7.60 13.70
C SER A 196 13.40 8.07 12.98
N LYS A 197 12.48 8.77 13.67
CA LYS A 197 11.30 9.38 13.04
C LYS A 197 11.69 10.60 12.22
N GLN A 198 12.57 11.45 12.76
CA GLN A 198 13.03 12.66 12.09
C GLN A 198 13.83 12.34 10.81
N ARG A 199 14.63 11.27 10.82
CA ARG A 199 15.36 10.77 9.63
C ARG A 199 14.45 10.26 8.52
N VAL A 200 13.35 9.58 8.86
CA VAL A 200 12.37 9.10 7.86
C VAL A 200 11.62 10.29 7.25
N LEU A 201 11.31 11.32 8.04
CA LEU A 201 10.63 12.52 7.56
C LEU A 201 11.50 13.32 6.58
N THR A 202 12.76 13.61 6.92
CA THR A 202 13.70 14.29 6.00
C THR A 202 14.00 13.48 4.74
N LEU A 203 14.03 12.15 4.84
CA LEU A 203 14.18 11.28 3.67
C LEU A 203 12.92 11.29 2.79
N SER A 204 11.72 11.24 3.38
CA SER A 204 10.47 11.30 2.62
C SER A 204 10.29 12.63 1.89
N GLU A 205 10.73 13.73 2.50
CA GLU A 205 10.71 15.06 1.89
C GLU A 205 11.73 15.18 0.74
N ALA A 206 12.91 14.60 0.90
CA ALA A 206 13.93 14.64 -0.15
C ALA A 206 13.67 13.65 -1.31
N LEU A 207 12.93 12.59 -1.03
CA LEU A 207 12.39 11.67 -2.06
C LEU A 207 11.06 12.18 -2.66
N ALA A 208 10.54 13.30 -2.16
CA ALA A 208 9.33 13.92 -2.72
C ALA A 208 9.59 14.34 -4.18
N GLY A 209 8.60 14.11 -5.04
CA GLY A 209 8.71 14.33 -6.48
C GLY A 209 9.17 13.12 -7.30
N SER A 210 9.36 11.96 -6.68
CA SER A 210 9.49 10.70 -7.43
C SER A 210 8.26 10.50 -8.34
N PRO A 211 8.43 10.01 -9.59
CA PRO A 211 7.32 9.75 -10.51
C PRO A 211 6.26 8.79 -9.96
N SER A 212 6.66 7.94 -9.02
CA SER A 212 5.85 6.89 -8.38
C SER A 212 6.19 6.78 -6.89
N PRO A 213 5.27 6.24 -6.05
CA PRO A 213 5.53 6.05 -4.63
C PRO A 213 6.69 5.06 -4.39
N LEU A 214 7.71 5.52 -3.66
CA LEU A 214 8.84 4.69 -3.22
C LEU A 214 8.50 4.02 -1.89
N TYR A 215 8.89 2.75 -1.73
CA TYR A 215 8.62 2.01 -0.50
C TYR A 215 9.84 2.03 0.42
N ILE A 216 9.73 2.74 1.55
CA ILE A 216 10.85 2.93 2.49
C ILE A 216 10.70 1.95 3.65
N VAL A 217 11.69 1.09 3.84
CA VAL A 217 11.69 0.08 4.91
C VAL A 217 12.99 0.12 5.70
N LYS A 218 12.91 -0.21 6.99
CA LYS A 218 14.11 -0.43 7.81
C LYS A 218 14.59 -1.86 7.65
N ALA A 219 15.90 -2.02 7.63
CA ALA A 219 16.54 -3.32 7.72
C ALA A 219 16.18 -4.01 9.04
N ARG A 220 16.26 -5.34 9.07
CA ARG A 220 16.04 -6.12 10.29
C ARG A 220 17.04 -5.77 11.41
N ASP A 221 18.24 -5.34 11.06
CA ASP A 221 19.27 -4.89 12.01
C ASP A 221 19.07 -3.46 12.53
N ASN A 222 18.06 -2.73 12.03
CA ASN A 222 17.81 -1.30 12.29
C ASN A 222 18.98 -0.35 11.98
N GLN A 223 20.03 -0.82 11.30
CA GLN A 223 21.19 -0.01 10.93
C GLN A 223 20.96 0.69 9.60
N ASN A 224 20.41 -0.04 8.62
CA ASN A 224 20.20 0.47 7.27
C ASN A 224 18.71 0.76 6.98
N ILE A 225 18.46 1.77 6.15
CA ILE A 225 17.15 2.07 5.57
C ILE A 225 17.22 1.70 4.08
N TYR A 226 16.29 0.88 3.62
CA TYR A 226 16.19 0.50 2.22
C TYR A 226 15.08 1.30 1.54
N VAL A 227 15.40 1.91 0.40
CA VAL A 227 14.43 2.55 -0.49
C VAL A 227 14.17 1.60 -1.65
N LEU A 228 13.02 0.94 -1.62
CA LEU A 228 12.66 -0.11 -2.57
C LEU A 228 11.92 0.49 -3.76
N ALA A 229 12.44 0.19 -4.94
CA ALA A 229 11.90 0.62 -6.22
C ALA A 229 11.41 -0.58 -7.03
N HIS A 230 10.23 -0.45 -7.64
CA HIS A 230 9.67 -1.45 -8.55
C HIS A 230 10.23 -1.26 -9.96
N HIS A 231 10.43 0.00 -10.35
CA HIS A 231 10.95 0.38 -11.66
C HIS A 231 12.38 0.94 -11.57
N PHE A 232 13.12 0.82 -12.68
CA PHE A 232 14.50 1.30 -12.73
C PHE A 232 14.59 2.83 -12.57
N GLN A 233 13.65 3.58 -13.16
CA GLN A 233 13.61 5.04 -13.09
C GLN A 233 13.44 5.56 -11.66
N GLU A 234 12.60 4.89 -10.86
CA GLU A 234 12.40 5.18 -9.44
C GLU A 234 13.69 5.00 -8.63
N MET A 235 14.43 3.93 -8.93
CA MET A 235 15.70 3.63 -8.27
C MET A 235 16.77 4.68 -8.60
N GLU A 236 16.86 5.09 -9.86
CA GLU A 236 17.79 6.16 -10.29
C GLU A 236 17.40 7.51 -9.71
N TRP A 237 16.10 7.82 -9.62
CA TRP A 237 15.62 9.01 -8.89
C TRP A 237 16.05 8.98 -7.42
N ALA A 238 15.85 7.85 -6.74
CA ALA A 238 16.24 7.68 -5.35
C ALA A 238 17.75 7.86 -5.16
N LYS A 239 18.58 7.29 -6.05
CA LYS A 239 20.04 7.52 -6.04
C LYS A 239 20.38 9.01 -6.17
N GLU A 240 19.80 9.70 -7.15
CA GLU A 240 20.08 11.12 -7.40
C GLU A 240 19.64 12.00 -6.22
N ALA A 241 18.47 11.72 -5.64
CA ALA A 241 18.00 12.41 -4.44
C ALA A 241 18.96 12.20 -3.26
N LEU A 242 19.43 10.97 -3.05
CA LEU A 242 20.39 10.64 -1.98
C LEU A 242 21.76 11.31 -2.19
N LEU A 243 22.24 11.41 -3.42
CA LEU A 243 23.47 12.15 -3.74
C LEU A 243 23.34 13.63 -3.39
N LYS A 244 22.18 14.25 -3.64
CA LYS A 244 21.91 15.66 -3.31
C LYS A 244 21.85 15.95 -1.81
N LEU A 245 21.44 14.98 -0.99
CA LEU A 245 21.45 15.14 0.48
C LEU A 245 22.84 15.16 1.11
N LYS A 246 23.91 14.87 0.34
CA LYS A 246 25.28 14.66 0.83
C LYS A 246 25.35 13.54 1.87
N GLU A 247 25.63 12.34 1.36
CA GLU A 247 26.01 11.11 2.08
C GLU A 247 25.23 10.85 3.37
N ASN A 248 24.06 10.23 3.21
CA ASN A 248 23.42 9.47 4.27
C ASN A 248 23.81 7.99 4.07
N PRO A 249 24.94 7.51 4.61
CA PRO A 249 25.54 6.21 4.26
C PRO A 249 24.64 5.01 4.62
N ASP A 250 23.63 5.25 5.47
CA ASP A 250 22.72 4.24 5.97
C ASP A 250 21.51 4.02 5.05
N VAL A 251 21.34 4.81 3.97
CA VAL A 251 20.19 4.68 3.05
C VAL A 251 20.60 4.02 1.74
N ILE A 252 20.02 2.86 1.45
CA ILE A 252 20.38 2.01 0.31
C ILE A 252 19.20 1.93 -0.67
N PRO A 253 19.30 2.57 -1.86
CA PRO A 253 18.30 2.40 -2.91
C PRO A 253 18.46 1.02 -3.56
N LEU A 254 17.36 0.32 -3.78
CA LEU A 254 17.38 -1.05 -4.27
C LEU A 254 16.26 -1.31 -5.27
N TRP A 255 16.63 -1.87 -6.43
CA TRP A 255 15.68 -2.27 -7.46
C TRP A 255 15.20 -3.70 -7.23
N LEU A 256 13.92 -3.85 -6.88
CA LEU A 256 13.35 -5.14 -6.48
C LEU A 256 13.44 -6.21 -7.58
N LYS A 257 13.41 -5.83 -8.86
CA LYS A 257 13.54 -6.77 -9.97
C LYS A 257 14.94 -7.40 -10.02
N GLU A 258 15.99 -6.60 -9.84
CA GLU A 258 17.37 -7.09 -9.82
C GLU A 258 17.64 -7.90 -8.56
N GLN A 259 17.19 -7.41 -7.41
CA GLN A 259 17.31 -8.15 -6.15
C GLN A 259 16.64 -9.52 -6.24
N LYS A 260 15.43 -9.59 -6.81
CA LYS A 260 14.70 -10.84 -7.05
C LYS A 260 15.58 -11.83 -7.83
N LEU A 261 16.13 -11.43 -8.97
CA LEU A 261 16.96 -12.29 -9.81
C LEU A 261 18.21 -12.78 -9.06
N THR A 262 18.90 -11.88 -8.35
CA THR A 262 20.11 -12.20 -7.59
C THR A 262 19.82 -13.21 -6.49
N VAL A 263 18.78 -12.98 -5.68
CA VAL A 263 18.44 -13.87 -4.56
C VAL A 263 17.95 -15.24 -5.06
N VAL A 264 17.09 -15.29 -6.09
CA VAL A 264 16.64 -16.56 -6.68
C VAL A 264 17.83 -17.38 -7.16
N THR A 265 18.75 -16.74 -7.89
CA THR A 265 19.95 -17.40 -8.42
C THR A 265 20.84 -17.95 -7.30
N GLN A 266 21.07 -17.17 -6.23
CA GLN A 266 21.85 -17.60 -5.08
C GLN A 266 21.22 -18.78 -4.33
N LEU A 267 19.90 -18.78 -4.16
CA LEU A 267 19.16 -19.87 -3.52
C LEU A 267 19.18 -21.14 -4.39
N GLN A 268 19.04 -21.01 -5.70
CA GLN A 268 19.13 -22.12 -6.65
C GLN A 268 20.54 -22.73 -6.66
N HIS A 269 21.60 -21.92 -6.67
CA HIS A 269 22.98 -22.40 -6.55
C HIS A 269 23.25 -23.13 -5.23
N SER A 270 22.54 -22.76 -4.17
CA SER A 270 22.58 -23.44 -2.87
C SER A 270 21.77 -24.74 -2.84
N GLY A 271 21.18 -25.16 -3.97
CA GLY A 271 20.42 -26.41 -4.12
C GLY A 271 18.94 -26.32 -3.77
N TYR A 272 18.42 -25.13 -3.43
CA TYR A 272 17.01 -24.99 -3.11
C TYR A 272 16.12 -24.98 -4.37
N PRO A 273 14.94 -25.62 -4.33
CA PRO A 273 14.04 -25.72 -5.49
C PRO A 273 13.19 -24.45 -5.69
N VAL A 274 13.81 -23.27 -5.64
CA VAL A 274 13.14 -21.98 -5.73
C VAL A 274 12.82 -21.66 -7.20
N LEU A 275 11.58 -21.21 -7.42
CA LEU A 275 11.06 -20.74 -8.70
C LEU A 275 11.25 -19.22 -8.83
N GLN A 276 10.67 -18.49 -7.87
CA GLN A 276 10.53 -17.04 -7.92
C GLN A 276 10.29 -16.49 -6.51
N ILE A 277 10.53 -15.19 -6.34
CA ILE A 277 10.16 -14.43 -5.13
C ILE A 277 9.09 -13.40 -5.49
N ASP A 278 8.04 -13.36 -4.69
CA ASP A 278 7.04 -12.31 -4.72
C ASP A 278 7.34 -11.26 -3.63
N TYR A 279 7.45 -10.00 -4.06
CA TYR A 279 7.69 -8.84 -3.21
C TYR A 279 6.43 -7.97 -3.06
N GLY A 280 5.23 -8.47 -3.35
CA GLY A 280 3.98 -7.74 -3.13
C GLY A 280 3.83 -7.21 -1.70
N SER A 281 4.47 -7.87 -0.72
CA SER A 281 4.77 -7.31 0.61
C SER A 281 6.27 -7.44 0.90
N PRO A 282 7.10 -6.40 0.68
CA PRO A 282 8.55 -6.54 0.71
C PRO A 282 9.16 -6.98 2.04
N GLN A 283 8.50 -6.70 3.16
CA GLN A 283 8.91 -7.17 4.50
C GLN A 283 8.49 -8.62 4.79
N HIS A 284 7.55 -9.17 4.01
CA HIS A 284 7.02 -10.53 4.12
C HIS A 284 6.96 -11.24 2.76
N PRO A 285 8.08 -11.38 2.04
CA PRO A 285 8.08 -11.97 0.71
C PRO A 285 7.62 -13.43 0.72
N VAL A 286 7.08 -13.86 -0.43
CA VAL A 286 6.65 -15.23 -0.66
C VAL A 286 7.63 -15.92 -1.61
N LEU A 287 8.22 -17.03 -1.19
CA LEU A 287 9.04 -17.88 -2.06
C LEU A 287 8.17 -18.95 -2.72
N ALA A 288 8.15 -18.96 -4.05
CA ALA A 288 7.57 -20.06 -4.81
C ALA A 288 8.61 -21.18 -4.96
N VAL A 289 8.22 -22.44 -4.72
CA VAL A 289 9.08 -23.62 -4.88
C VAL A 289 8.42 -24.71 -5.72
N TYR A 290 9.22 -25.48 -6.48
CA TYR A 290 8.68 -26.47 -7.43
C TYR A 290 8.41 -27.87 -6.88
N ARG A 291 8.70 -28.11 -5.60
CA ARG A 291 8.44 -29.39 -4.91
C ARG A 291 8.11 -29.14 -3.44
N GLN A 292 7.45 -30.12 -2.83
CA GLN A 292 7.25 -30.12 -1.39
C GLN A 292 8.61 -30.20 -0.69
N LEU A 293 8.74 -29.40 0.37
CA LEU A 293 9.91 -29.37 1.25
C LEU A 293 9.51 -29.97 2.60
N THR A 294 10.47 -30.65 3.24
CA THR A 294 10.35 -31.04 4.66
C THR A 294 10.43 -29.82 5.57
N THR A 295 9.95 -29.93 6.81
CA THR A 295 10.00 -28.82 7.79
C THR A 295 11.42 -28.30 8.00
N ALA A 296 12.42 -29.18 8.01
CA ALA A 296 13.83 -28.80 8.13
C ALA A 296 14.34 -28.04 6.89
N GLU A 297 13.99 -28.49 5.68
CA GLU A 297 14.34 -27.78 4.44
C GLU A 297 13.66 -26.41 4.35
N VAL A 298 12.40 -26.29 4.79
CA VAL A 298 11.70 -25.00 4.85
C VAL A 298 12.41 -24.05 5.81
N ALA A 299 12.80 -24.51 7.00
CA ALA A 299 13.54 -23.69 7.95
C ALA A 299 14.90 -23.24 7.38
N GLY A 300 15.63 -24.14 6.72
CA GLY A 300 16.90 -23.83 6.05
C GLY A 300 16.73 -22.82 4.92
N LEU A 301 15.70 -22.99 4.07
CA LEU A 301 15.36 -22.07 2.98
C LEU A 301 15.01 -20.68 3.52
N LYS A 302 14.14 -20.59 4.54
CA LYS A 302 13.79 -19.31 5.17
C LYS A 302 15.03 -18.62 5.74
N ALA A 303 15.87 -19.35 6.46
CA ALA A 303 17.10 -18.80 7.02
C ALA A 303 18.07 -18.31 5.93
N ALA A 304 18.21 -19.05 4.83
CA ALA A 304 19.03 -18.63 3.69
C ALA A 304 18.45 -17.37 3.02
N ALA A 305 17.15 -17.34 2.75
CA ALA A 305 16.49 -16.19 2.15
C ALA A 305 16.61 -14.93 3.02
N LEU A 306 16.43 -15.06 4.34
CA LEU A 306 16.57 -13.96 5.31
C LEU A 306 18.01 -13.42 5.44
N ARG A 307 19.03 -14.15 4.97
CA ARG A 307 20.41 -13.64 4.87
C ARG A 307 20.61 -12.80 3.61
N HIS A 308 19.93 -13.15 2.52
CA HIS A 308 20.03 -12.46 1.24
C HIS A 308 19.02 -11.31 1.07
N ILE A 309 17.99 -11.26 1.91
CA ILE A 309 16.95 -10.21 1.92
C ILE A 309 16.99 -9.49 3.28
N PRO A 310 17.88 -8.49 3.45
CA PRO A 310 18.13 -7.85 4.76
C PRO A 310 16.95 -7.03 5.30
N PHE A 311 16.04 -6.60 4.41
CA PHE A 311 14.84 -5.84 4.75
C PHE A 311 13.60 -6.71 5.03
N ALA A 312 13.70 -8.04 4.86
CA ALA A 312 12.60 -8.96 5.18
C ALA A 312 12.60 -9.32 6.67
N LEU A 313 11.40 -9.32 7.27
CA LEU A 313 11.15 -9.73 8.65
C LEU A 313 10.85 -11.22 8.74
N ASP A 314 10.06 -11.75 7.81
CA ASP A 314 9.74 -13.17 7.63
C ASP A 314 9.70 -13.48 6.13
N VAL A 315 9.75 -14.76 5.78
CA VAL A 315 9.58 -15.29 4.44
C VAL A 315 8.59 -16.44 4.49
N SER A 316 7.57 -16.39 3.66
CA SER A 316 6.63 -17.51 3.49
C SER A 316 7.02 -18.38 2.29
N VAL A 317 6.54 -19.62 2.26
CA VAL A 317 6.83 -20.57 1.17
C VAL A 317 5.53 -21.08 0.57
N LYS A 318 5.41 -20.96 -0.74
CA LYS A 318 4.28 -21.46 -1.54
C LYS A 318 4.78 -22.55 -2.48
N VAL A 319 4.12 -23.69 -2.49
CA VAL A 319 4.51 -24.84 -3.32
C VAL A 319 3.68 -24.88 -4.60
N ARG A 320 4.35 -25.03 -5.74
CA ARG A 320 3.72 -25.34 -7.04
C ARG A 320 4.52 -26.38 -7.79
N THR A 321 3.96 -27.56 -7.97
CA THR A 321 4.72 -28.66 -8.61
C THR A 321 4.96 -28.39 -10.09
N LYS A 322 6.00 -29.01 -10.67
CA LYS A 322 6.28 -28.89 -12.12
C LYS A 322 5.08 -29.27 -12.99
N ASN A 323 4.29 -30.27 -12.57
CA ASN A 323 3.10 -30.69 -13.30
C ASN A 323 1.96 -29.68 -13.21
N GLN A 324 1.78 -29.03 -12.05
CA GLN A 324 0.83 -27.93 -11.90
C GLN A 324 1.21 -26.75 -12.79
N LEU A 325 2.49 -26.37 -12.81
CA LEU A 325 3.00 -25.31 -13.68
C LEU A 325 2.78 -25.63 -15.17
N LEU A 326 3.05 -26.87 -15.57
CA LEU A 326 2.80 -27.33 -16.94
C LEU A 326 1.31 -27.26 -17.29
N GLN A 327 0.44 -27.74 -16.40
CA GLN A 327 -1.00 -27.71 -16.62
C GLN A 327 -1.52 -26.27 -16.74
N GLU A 328 -1.09 -25.37 -15.85
CA GLU A 328 -1.45 -23.95 -15.88
C GLU A 328 -0.98 -23.27 -17.18
N ALA A 329 0.27 -23.56 -17.60
CA ALA A 329 0.81 -23.06 -18.86
C ALA A 329 0.00 -23.55 -20.08
N ARG A 330 -0.36 -24.83 -20.10
CA ARG A 330 -1.18 -25.43 -21.16
C ARG A 330 -2.57 -24.83 -21.21
N GLN A 331 -3.25 -24.72 -20.07
CA GLN A 331 -4.57 -24.09 -19.98
C GLN A 331 -4.56 -22.64 -20.47
N GLY A 332 -3.48 -21.89 -20.16
CA GLY A 332 -3.30 -20.54 -20.67
C GLY A 332 -3.19 -20.48 -22.20
N LEU A 333 -2.40 -21.35 -22.80
CA LEU A 333 -2.27 -21.44 -24.27
C LEU A 333 -3.56 -21.94 -24.94
N ASP A 334 -4.22 -22.95 -24.35
CA ASP A 334 -5.48 -23.52 -24.84
C ASP A 334 -6.59 -22.44 -24.84
N ARG A 335 -6.68 -21.62 -23.80
CA ARG A 335 -7.62 -20.48 -23.70
C ARG A 335 -7.36 -19.40 -24.75
N LEU A 336 -6.10 -19.22 -25.15
CA LEU A 336 -5.73 -18.31 -26.24
C LEU A 336 -5.91 -18.95 -27.63
N HIS A 337 -6.34 -20.22 -27.69
CA HIS A 337 -6.43 -21.01 -28.92
C HIS A 337 -5.10 -21.12 -29.68
N ILE A 338 -3.98 -21.15 -28.95
CA ILE A 338 -2.64 -21.20 -29.54
C ILE A 338 -2.15 -22.64 -29.56
N PRO A 339 -1.91 -23.24 -30.74
CA PRO A 339 -1.37 -24.59 -30.82
C PRO A 339 0.10 -24.60 -30.39
N TYR A 340 0.46 -25.60 -29.58
CA TYR A 340 1.83 -25.75 -29.08
C TYR A 340 2.31 -27.20 -29.17
N ARG A 341 3.63 -27.34 -29.23
CA ARG A 341 4.34 -28.59 -29.01
C ARG A 341 5.04 -28.55 -27.67
N GLN A 342 4.76 -29.55 -26.84
CA GLN A 342 5.49 -29.77 -25.59
C GLN A 342 6.77 -30.58 -25.85
N ILE A 343 7.88 -30.15 -25.27
CA ILE A 343 9.13 -30.90 -25.20
C ILE A 343 9.60 -30.99 -23.74
N ALA A 344 10.25 -32.09 -23.37
CA ALA A 344 10.93 -32.21 -22.08
C ALA A 344 12.29 -31.52 -22.14
N THR A 345 12.67 -30.81 -21.08
CA THR A 345 14.01 -30.24 -20.89
C THR A 345 14.69 -30.90 -19.68
N SER A 346 15.97 -30.60 -19.46
CA SER A 346 16.70 -31.12 -18.29
C SER A 346 16.10 -30.69 -16.95
N THR A 347 15.48 -29.50 -16.90
CA THR A 347 14.92 -28.92 -15.68
C THR A 347 13.39 -28.94 -15.63
N GLY A 348 12.70 -29.01 -16.77
CA GLY A 348 11.24 -28.96 -16.85
C GLY A 348 10.71 -29.19 -18.26
N TYR A 349 9.97 -28.22 -18.80
CA TYR A 349 9.25 -28.35 -20.07
C TYR A 349 9.39 -27.10 -20.94
N GLY A 350 9.49 -27.32 -22.26
CA GLY A 350 9.42 -26.27 -23.27
C GLY A 350 8.09 -26.36 -24.04
N LEU A 351 7.42 -25.23 -24.22
CA LEU A 351 6.21 -25.09 -25.01
C LEU A 351 6.52 -24.25 -26.26
N ILE A 352 6.52 -24.89 -27.42
CA ILE A 352 6.92 -24.28 -28.69
C ILE A 352 5.68 -24.01 -29.54
N THR A 353 5.48 -22.76 -29.91
CA THR A 353 4.45 -22.32 -30.87
C THR A 353 5.11 -22.10 -32.24
N ARG A 354 4.50 -22.62 -33.31
CA ARG A 354 5.03 -22.54 -34.69
C ARG A 354 4.03 -21.94 -35.71
N ASP A 355 2.94 -21.37 -35.21
CA ASP A 355 1.85 -20.94 -36.08
C ASP A 355 2.03 -19.50 -36.55
N ALA A 356 1.39 -19.16 -37.67
CA ALA A 356 1.24 -17.79 -38.12
C ALA A 356 0.25 -17.08 -37.19
N LEU A 357 0.77 -16.47 -36.13
CA LEU A 357 -0.03 -15.69 -35.19
C LEU A 357 -0.29 -14.30 -35.73
N ASN A 358 -1.56 -13.88 -35.75
CA ASN A 358 -1.89 -12.48 -35.98
C ASN A 358 -1.41 -11.58 -34.81
N ASP A 359 -1.35 -10.27 -35.04
CA ASP A 359 -0.81 -9.32 -34.06
C ASP A 359 -1.54 -9.35 -32.70
N SER A 360 -2.85 -9.57 -32.72
CA SER A 360 -3.66 -9.65 -31.50
C SER A 360 -3.33 -10.90 -30.69
N ALA A 361 -3.25 -12.07 -31.34
CA ALA A 361 -2.88 -13.33 -30.72
C ALA A 361 -1.45 -13.28 -30.19
N LEU A 362 -0.51 -12.69 -30.94
CA LEU A 362 0.86 -12.50 -30.51
C LEU A 362 0.96 -11.57 -29.29
N SER A 363 0.20 -10.48 -29.26
CA SER A 363 0.15 -9.57 -28.12
C SER A 363 -0.39 -10.25 -26.86
N ASN A 364 -1.52 -10.97 -26.99
CA ASN A 364 -2.12 -11.72 -25.88
C ASN A 364 -1.19 -12.83 -25.37
N LEU A 365 -0.49 -13.53 -26.27
CA LEU A 365 0.51 -14.53 -25.92
C LEU A 365 1.67 -13.91 -25.14
N LYS A 366 2.20 -12.77 -25.60
CA LYS A 366 3.29 -12.06 -24.91
C LYS A 366 2.86 -11.63 -23.50
N TYR A 367 1.67 -11.07 -23.36
CA TYR A 367 1.13 -10.69 -22.06
C TYR A 367 0.99 -11.90 -21.13
N PHE A 368 0.39 -13.00 -21.62
CA PHE A 368 0.28 -14.23 -20.85
C PHE A 368 1.64 -14.76 -20.39
N ILE A 369 2.64 -14.81 -21.28
CA ILE A 369 3.99 -15.27 -20.94
C ILE A 369 4.65 -14.34 -19.91
N GLN A 370 4.46 -13.03 -20.03
CA GLN A 370 5.00 -12.07 -19.08
C GLN A 370 4.41 -12.28 -17.69
N GLU A 371 3.09 -12.43 -17.57
CA GLU A 371 2.41 -12.69 -16.30
C GLU A 371 2.82 -14.04 -15.70
N PHE A 372 2.87 -15.10 -16.52
CA PHE A 372 3.31 -16.42 -16.08
C PHE A 372 4.75 -16.36 -15.53
N ASN A 373 5.67 -15.72 -16.27
CA ASN A 373 7.06 -15.58 -15.84
C ASN A 373 7.21 -14.64 -14.64
N HIS A 374 6.33 -13.65 -14.48
CA HIS A 374 6.32 -12.79 -13.31
C HIS A 374 6.04 -13.60 -12.05
N GLN A 375 5.03 -14.48 -12.11
CA GLN A 375 4.60 -15.31 -10.98
C GLN A 375 5.55 -16.48 -10.70
N TRP A 376 6.00 -17.19 -11.74
CA TRP A 376 6.68 -18.48 -11.59
C TRP A 376 8.13 -18.51 -12.07
N GLY A 377 8.60 -17.47 -12.76
CA GLY A 377 9.87 -17.49 -13.46
C GLY A 377 9.85 -18.38 -14.71
N ASN A 378 11.01 -18.53 -15.35
CA ASN A 378 11.16 -19.24 -16.63
C ASN A 378 12.06 -20.50 -16.55
N SER A 379 12.39 -20.96 -15.32
CA SER A 379 13.36 -22.05 -15.10
C SER A 379 12.76 -23.45 -15.32
N ILE A 380 11.45 -23.60 -15.08
CA ILE A 380 10.73 -24.87 -15.22
C ILE A 380 9.89 -24.92 -16.49
N ILE A 381 9.18 -23.83 -16.83
CA ILE A 381 8.43 -23.72 -18.08
C ILE A 381 9.09 -22.65 -18.94
N SER A 382 9.49 -23.02 -20.15
CA SER A 382 9.99 -22.08 -21.14
C SER A 382 9.05 -22.02 -22.34
N PHE A 383 8.77 -20.81 -22.82
CA PHE A 383 7.97 -20.58 -24.02
C PHE A 383 8.89 -20.18 -25.17
N SER A 384 8.69 -20.80 -26.33
CA SER A 384 9.38 -20.47 -27.57
C SER A 384 8.35 -20.15 -28.63
N ILE A 385 8.42 -18.93 -29.17
CA ILE A 385 7.55 -18.45 -30.23
C ILE A 385 8.39 -18.43 -31.50
N ASN A 386 8.09 -19.33 -32.43
CA ASN A 386 8.66 -19.32 -33.76
C ASN A 386 7.53 -18.92 -34.70
N LEU A 387 7.57 -17.69 -35.21
CA LEU A 387 6.67 -17.28 -36.26
C LEU A 387 7.26 -17.82 -37.56
N ASP A 388 6.74 -18.95 -38.01
CA ASP A 388 7.10 -19.48 -39.33
C ASP A 388 6.37 -18.63 -40.37
N ASP A 389 7.11 -17.86 -41.15
CA ASP A 389 6.64 -17.46 -42.47
C ASP A 389 6.48 -18.76 -43.26
N ASN A 390 5.24 -19.10 -43.62
CA ASN A 390 4.96 -20.32 -44.35
C ASN A 390 5.64 -20.26 -45.73
N TRP A 391 6.88 -20.75 -45.80
CA TRP A 391 7.68 -20.76 -47.02
C TRP A 391 7.08 -21.63 -48.14
N LEU A 392 6.09 -22.47 -47.80
CA LEU A 392 5.29 -23.28 -48.72
C LEU A 392 3.98 -22.59 -49.15
N GLN A 393 3.71 -21.37 -48.68
CA GLN A 393 2.55 -20.60 -49.11
C GLN A 393 2.59 -20.42 -50.64
N ASP A 394 1.45 -20.68 -51.27
CA ASP A 394 1.27 -20.70 -52.73
C ASP A 394 2.12 -21.74 -53.49
N LYS A 395 2.63 -22.78 -52.81
CA LYS A 395 3.33 -23.92 -53.43
C LYS A 395 2.52 -25.21 -53.29
N SER A 396 2.47 -26.00 -54.35
CA SER A 396 1.88 -27.35 -54.31
C SER A 396 2.93 -28.37 -53.88
N TYR A 397 2.63 -29.25 -52.94
CA TYR A 397 3.55 -30.30 -52.50
C TYR A 397 2.83 -31.61 -52.20
N VAL A 398 3.58 -32.72 -52.26
CA VAL A 398 3.14 -34.05 -51.85
C VAL A 398 3.92 -34.42 -50.59
N ASP A 399 3.23 -34.62 -49.47
CA ASP A 399 3.85 -35.08 -48.22
C ASP A 399 3.82 -36.61 -48.14
N SER A 400 4.82 -37.25 -48.74
CA SER A 400 5.06 -38.70 -48.64
C SER A 400 6.52 -38.99 -48.29
N SER A 401 6.90 -40.26 -48.16
CA SER A 401 8.30 -40.70 -48.02
C SER A 401 9.17 -40.20 -49.18
N ASP A 402 8.59 -40.13 -50.38
CA ASP A 402 9.19 -39.66 -51.62
C ASP A 402 8.54 -38.35 -52.10
N GLY A 403 8.15 -37.52 -51.13
CA GLY A 403 7.43 -36.27 -51.37
C GLY A 403 8.23 -35.28 -52.22
N TYR A 404 7.51 -34.45 -52.99
CA TYR A 404 8.12 -33.40 -53.81
C TYR A 404 7.36 -32.08 -53.68
N LEU A 405 8.08 -30.98 -53.94
CA LEU A 405 7.60 -29.61 -53.90
C LEU A 405 7.61 -29.02 -55.30
N PHE A 406 6.47 -28.48 -55.72
CA PHE A 406 6.31 -27.77 -56.98
C PHE A 406 6.72 -26.31 -56.79
N MET A 407 7.86 -25.91 -57.37
CA MET A 407 8.35 -24.54 -57.27
C MET A 407 7.74 -23.66 -58.35
N ASN A 408 7.57 -24.19 -59.56
CA ASN A 408 6.92 -23.58 -60.72
C ASN A 408 6.61 -24.68 -61.78
N PRO A 409 5.86 -24.39 -62.87
CA PRO A 409 5.44 -25.39 -63.86
C PRO A 409 6.53 -26.26 -64.50
N ARG A 410 7.80 -25.90 -64.33
CA ARG A 410 8.94 -26.58 -64.95
C ARG A 410 9.99 -27.09 -63.96
N HIS A 411 9.91 -26.77 -62.66
CA HIS A 411 10.90 -27.16 -61.67
C HIS A 411 10.26 -27.83 -60.45
N TRP A 412 10.73 -29.04 -60.18
CA TRP A 412 10.32 -29.86 -59.03
C TRP A 412 11.50 -29.96 -58.07
N TYR A 413 11.23 -29.78 -56.77
CA TYR A 413 12.22 -29.88 -55.71
C TYR A 413 11.93 -31.11 -54.86
N PHE A 414 12.94 -31.96 -54.66
CA PHE A 414 12.83 -33.19 -53.88
C PHE A 414 13.62 -33.00 -52.57
N PRO A 415 12.96 -32.63 -51.46
CA PRO A 415 13.64 -32.49 -50.17
C PRO A 415 14.06 -33.88 -49.67
N ILE A 416 15.36 -34.05 -49.40
CA ILE A 416 15.86 -35.28 -48.78
C ILE A 416 15.42 -35.26 -47.31
N LYS A 417 14.39 -36.05 -46.95
CA LYS A 417 14.11 -36.36 -45.55
C LYS A 417 15.31 -37.16 -45.03
N LYS A 418 16.18 -36.55 -44.20
CA LYS A 418 17.20 -37.30 -43.45
C LYS A 418 16.48 -38.22 -42.47
N GLY A 419 16.27 -39.46 -42.90
CA GLY A 419 15.54 -40.48 -42.17
C GLY A 419 15.69 -41.87 -42.79
N SER A 420 16.92 -42.25 -43.13
CA SER A 420 17.33 -43.65 -43.31
C SER A 420 18.86 -43.75 -43.31
N LEU A 421 19.44 -43.84 -42.11
CA LEU A 421 20.66 -44.60 -41.77
C LEU A 421 20.73 -44.74 -40.25
#